data_AF-A0A2S3US65-F1
#
_entry.id   AF-A0A2S3US65-F1
#
_cell.length_a   1.000
_cell.length_b   1.000
_cell.length_c   1.000
_cell.angle_alpha   90.00
_cell.angle_beta   90.00
_cell.angle_gamma   90.00
#
_symmetry.space_group_name_H-M   'P 1'
#
loop_
_entity.id
_entity.type
_entity.pdbx_description
1 polymer ?
#
loop_
_entity_poly.entity_id
_entity_poly.type
_entity_poly.pdbx_seq_one_letter_code
_entity_poly.pdbx_strand_id
1 'polypeptide(L)'
;MSGLHNPNLPNGLPSAAGSALNSKLISERQMLAGVFVGLFLVVLGTTILFMGRNQVASSLTICVGFGIVLAMFGTQVSGRWAGWSATGAGATAVLLFLVLQQFTDVPVPNDFIKGSLEGDFSKVADLRIIDEHPMYVYRDRSTSTIRFLNVGRDLKSRRVRMQVDTIEKNSGREFYQLYANSDLFEERMLGHISSGDEFLQLTFDYENRVVMDGEVVLFEERDTLARDSSPKAPQSADFSLFGISARAEAAAVGPENLDLNPTEIGTLIDDLKSEEIYRRRNARDLLVRAGPSAVNQLTDAFVAASGGSVDDYRIRVGVTYILSEMLRTDETLRTDISNELTTDEFPYFVEAAADEDKTIRYQAAEFLYLLEDPRSVSSSLDAVKESSSRSVDNQVLILRESAKGLDVQRQDMIIEELSRSDRYKTLDSPTSALRNIFKW
;
A
#
# COMPACT_ATOMS: atom_id res chain seq x y z
N MET A 1 64.47 28.99 -37.14
CA MET A 1 63.68 30.05 -36.48
C MET A 1 63.72 29.75 -34.99
N SER A 2 64.81 30.03 -34.28
CA SER A 2 65.54 31.29 -34.09
C SER A 2 64.74 32.31 -33.28
N GLY A 3 65.20 32.57 -32.05
CA GLY A 3 64.90 33.76 -31.24
C GLY A 3 63.64 33.65 -30.38
N LEU A 4 63.57 34.13 -29.14
CA LEU A 4 64.42 35.10 -28.46
C LEU A 4 64.35 34.92 -26.94
N HIS A 5 65.52 35.10 -26.37
CA HIS A 5 65.89 35.29 -24.97
C HIS A 5 65.35 36.64 -24.46
N ASN A 6 64.90 36.73 -23.20
CA ASN A 6 65.07 37.96 -22.41
C ASN A 6 65.15 37.65 -20.90
N PRO A 7 66.19 38.12 -20.17
CA PRO A 7 66.41 37.81 -18.76
C PRO A 7 66.02 38.95 -17.81
N ASN A 8 65.83 38.57 -16.53
CA ASN A 8 66.04 39.33 -15.29
C ASN A 8 65.34 40.70 -15.09
N LEU A 9 64.60 40.83 -13.97
CA LEU A 9 65.07 41.50 -12.73
C LEU A 9 64.01 41.41 -11.60
N PRO A 10 64.43 41.57 -10.32
CA PRO A 10 63.77 41.08 -9.11
C PRO A 10 62.80 42.12 -8.55
N ASN A 11 61.91 41.72 -7.64
CA ASN A 11 61.49 42.55 -6.50
C ASN A 11 60.58 41.79 -5.53
N GLY A 12 60.89 41.93 -4.23
CA GLY A 12 59.92 41.84 -3.15
C GLY A 12 59.80 40.48 -2.47
N LEU A 13 60.59 40.27 -1.42
CA LEU A 13 60.24 39.37 -0.31
C LEU A 13 59.08 40.01 0.48
N PRO A 14 57.86 39.45 0.52
CA PRO A 14 56.92 39.78 1.56
C PRO A 14 57.32 39.06 2.84
N SER A 15 57.55 39.85 3.89
CA SER A 15 57.71 39.45 5.29
C SER A 15 56.62 38.43 5.71
N ALA A 16 56.96 37.14 5.70
CA ALA A 16 56.13 36.02 6.15
C ALA A 16 56.33 35.67 7.65
N ALA A 17 56.80 36.62 8.46
CA ALA A 17 57.07 36.39 9.88
C ALA A 17 55.97 36.90 10.83
N GLY A 18 54.96 37.61 10.32
CA GLY A 18 53.90 38.23 11.14
C GLY A 18 52.58 37.44 11.25
N SER A 19 52.27 36.50 10.33
CA SER A 19 50.98 35.79 10.32
C SER A 19 50.96 34.49 11.13
N ALA A 20 52.12 33.97 11.52
CA ALA A 20 52.23 32.70 12.26
C ALA A 20 51.99 32.85 13.78
N LEU A 21 52.02 34.06 14.33
CA LEU A 21 51.81 34.31 15.76
C LEU A 21 50.33 34.61 16.11
N ASN A 22 49.53 35.11 15.16
CA ASN A 22 48.11 35.36 15.38
C ASN A 22 47.22 34.12 15.12
N SER A 23 47.71 33.12 14.37
CA SER A 23 47.00 31.84 14.20
C SER A 23 47.09 30.92 15.43
N LYS A 24 48.07 31.14 16.33
CA LYS A 24 48.20 30.34 17.56
C LYS A 24 47.25 30.75 18.68
N LEU A 25 46.93 32.04 18.82
CA LEU A 25 46.07 32.53 19.92
C LEU A 25 44.57 32.41 19.65
N ILE A 26 44.17 32.39 18.37
CA ILE A 26 42.77 32.13 17.97
C ILE A 26 42.41 30.64 18.12
N SER A 27 43.42 29.75 18.20
CA SER A 27 43.23 28.30 18.22
C SER A 27 42.69 27.75 19.56
N GLU A 28 43.12 28.26 20.71
CA GLU A 28 42.78 27.62 22.00
C GLU A 28 41.35 27.91 22.46
N ARG A 29 40.88 29.16 22.32
CA ARG A 29 39.50 29.54 22.68
C ARG A 29 38.46 28.88 21.79
N GLN A 30 38.75 28.76 20.50
CA GLN A 30 37.87 28.07 19.55
C GLN A 30 37.86 26.56 19.81
N MET A 31 39.02 25.97 20.15
CA MET A 31 39.12 24.58 20.59
C MET A 31 38.25 24.31 21.82
N LEU A 32 38.39 25.14 22.85
CA LEU A 32 37.62 25.01 24.09
C LEU A 32 36.11 25.17 23.84
N ALA A 33 35.72 26.15 23.01
CA ALA A 33 34.32 26.36 22.65
C ALA A 33 33.72 25.15 21.90
N GLY A 34 34.46 24.59 20.93
CA GLY A 34 34.01 23.41 20.19
C GLY A 34 33.86 22.17 21.08
N VAL A 35 34.81 21.93 21.99
CA VAL A 35 34.72 20.84 22.97
C VAL A 35 33.52 21.02 23.89
N PHE A 36 33.28 22.24 24.38
CA PHE A 36 32.14 22.55 25.23
C PHE A 36 30.80 22.31 24.52
N VAL A 37 30.65 22.78 23.28
CA VAL A 37 29.45 22.56 22.46
C VAL A 37 29.23 21.06 22.21
N GLY A 38 30.29 20.33 21.84
CA GLY A 38 30.21 18.89 21.60
C GLY A 38 29.78 18.11 22.84
N LEU A 39 30.37 18.40 24.01
CA LEU A 39 29.97 17.77 25.27
C LEU A 39 28.54 18.13 25.68
N PHE A 40 28.12 19.39 25.49
CA PHE A 40 26.75 19.81 25.75
C PHE A 40 25.73 19.01 24.92
N LEU A 41 26.01 18.80 23.63
CA LEU A 41 25.15 17.98 22.76
C LEU A 41 25.13 16.51 23.21
N VAL A 42 26.26 15.94 23.62
CA VAL A 42 26.29 14.57 24.17
C VAL A 42 25.42 14.45 25.42
N VAL A 43 25.52 15.39 26.36
CA VAL A 43 24.70 15.40 27.59
C VAL A 43 23.23 15.60 27.27
N LEU A 44 22.90 16.53 26.36
CA LEU A 44 21.54 16.78 25.91
C LEU A 44 20.93 15.54 25.27
N GLY A 45 21.62 14.92 24.32
CA GLY A 45 21.17 13.71 23.65
C GLY A 45 21.02 12.54 24.64
N THR A 46 21.94 12.39 25.59
CA THR A 46 21.83 11.38 26.65
C THR A 46 20.63 11.64 27.56
N THR A 47 20.34 12.90 27.88
CA THR A 47 19.17 13.28 28.68
C THR A 47 17.86 12.97 27.93
N ILE A 48 17.78 13.31 26.64
CA ILE A 48 16.64 12.98 25.77
C ILE A 48 16.44 11.46 25.71
N LEU A 49 17.54 10.70 25.58
CA LEU A 49 17.52 9.24 25.56
C LEU A 49 16.96 8.67 26.88
N PHE A 50 17.40 9.18 28.03
CA PHE A 50 16.87 8.78 29.34
C PHE A 50 15.40 9.15 29.56
N MET A 51 14.92 10.23 28.93
CA MET A 51 13.50 10.62 28.96
C MET A 51 12.62 9.76 28.04
N GLY A 52 13.20 8.83 27.28
CA GLY A 52 12.47 7.94 26.37
C GLY A 52 11.80 8.66 25.19
N ARG A 53 12.16 9.92 24.93
CA ARG A 53 11.57 10.71 23.84
C ARG A 53 12.45 10.65 22.60
N ASN A 54 11.91 10.19 21.47
CA ASN A 54 12.53 10.22 20.14
C ASN A 54 14.00 9.75 20.13
N GLN A 55 14.18 8.44 20.34
CA GLN A 55 15.48 7.77 20.46
C GLN A 55 16.42 8.03 19.25
N VAL A 56 15.89 8.15 18.02
CA VAL A 56 16.72 8.49 16.83
C VAL A 56 17.34 9.87 16.97
N ALA A 57 16.53 10.89 17.30
CA ALA A 57 17.01 12.26 17.48
C ALA A 57 18.05 12.35 18.60
N SER A 58 17.84 11.59 19.69
CA SER A 58 18.78 11.51 20.81
C SER A 58 20.12 10.89 20.40
N SER A 59 20.10 9.76 19.67
CA SER A 59 21.28 9.06 19.18
C SER A 59 22.07 9.93 18.20
N LEU A 60 21.36 10.62 17.30
CA LEU A 60 21.97 11.53 16.34
C LEU A 60 22.61 12.73 17.03
N THR A 61 21.97 13.29 18.06
CA THR A 61 22.51 14.41 18.85
C THR A 61 23.77 13.99 19.61
N ILE A 62 23.79 12.78 20.20
CA ILE A 62 25.00 12.20 20.82
C ILE A 62 26.11 12.06 19.79
N CYS A 63 25.82 11.52 18.60
CA CYS A 63 26.81 11.27 17.56
C CYS A 63 27.38 12.56 16.97
N VAL A 64 26.55 13.57 16.75
CA VAL A 64 26.99 14.91 16.31
C VAL A 64 27.87 15.55 17.38
N GLY A 65 27.44 15.51 18.65
CA GLY A 65 28.23 16.03 19.76
C GLY A 65 29.60 15.36 19.86
N PHE A 66 29.63 14.04 19.78
CA PHE A 66 30.88 13.26 19.79
C PHE A 66 31.76 13.56 18.57
N GLY A 67 31.18 13.65 17.37
CA GLY A 67 31.89 14.00 16.14
C GLY A 67 32.55 15.38 16.22
N ILE A 68 31.89 16.38 16.82
CA ILE A 68 32.45 17.71 17.08
C ILE A 68 33.65 17.59 18.02
N VAL A 69 33.52 16.88 19.15
CA VAL A 69 34.64 16.70 20.09
C VAL A 69 35.84 16.07 19.41
N LEU A 70 35.64 14.99 18.64
CA LEU A 70 36.73 14.33 17.92
C LEU A 70 37.37 15.23 16.85
N ALA A 71 36.58 16.03 16.14
CA ALA A 71 37.10 16.98 15.15
C ALA A 71 38.04 18.02 15.78
N MET A 72 37.76 18.46 17.01
CA MET A 72 38.61 19.43 17.73
C MET A 72 39.96 18.83 18.18
N PHE A 73 40.03 17.51 18.40
CA PHE A 73 41.30 16.82 18.74
C PHE A 73 42.09 16.36 17.50
N GLY A 74 41.64 16.70 16.30
CA GLY A 74 42.26 16.34 15.04
C GLY A 74 41.72 15.01 14.48
N THR A 75 41.69 14.91 13.16
CA THR A 75 41.12 13.79 12.40
C THR A 75 41.88 12.45 12.56
N GLN A 76 42.87 12.38 13.43
CA GLN A 76 43.74 11.20 13.61
C GLN A 76 43.17 10.13 14.55
N VAL A 77 41.90 10.24 14.94
CA VAL A 77 41.25 9.16 15.68
C VAL A 77 41.02 7.99 14.73
N SER A 78 41.80 6.92 14.93
CA SER A 78 41.64 5.64 14.26
C SER A 78 41.34 4.57 15.30
N GLY A 79 40.34 3.75 15.02
CA GLY A 79 39.94 2.63 15.87
C GLY A 79 39.78 1.38 15.03
N ARG A 80 40.13 0.22 15.59
CA ARG A 80 39.94 -1.08 14.97
C ARG A 80 38.99 -1.92 15.82
N TRP A 81 37.83 -2.28 15.29
CA TRP A 81 36.81 -3.08 15.99
C TRP A 81 36.27 -4.17 15.06
N ALA A 82 36.17 -5.40 15.56
CA ALA A 82 35.68 -6.57 14.82
C ALA A 82 36.33 -6.80 13.43
N GLY A 83 37.58 -6.36 13.24
CA GLY A 83 38.30 -6.45 11.95
C GLY A 83 38.16 -5.24 11.03
N TRP A 84 37.29 -4.28 11.37
CA TRP A 84 37.04 -3.05 10.63
C TRP A 84 37.91 -1.93 11.18
N SER A 85 38.43 -1.05 10.32
CA SER A 85 39.13 0.17 10.73
C SER A 85 38.33 1.39 10.29
N ALA A 86 37.98 2.25 11.25
CA ALA A 86 37.38 3.56 10.97
C ALA A 86 38.38 4.65 11.35
N THR A 87 38.63 5.58 10.43
CA THR A 87 39.55 6.71 10.64
C THR A 87 38.81 8.01 10.36
N GLY A 88 38.89 8.94 11.30
CA GLY A 88 38.29 10.26 11.18
C GLY A 88 36.98 10.40 11.95
N ALA A 89 36.73 11.62 12.44
CA ALA A 89 35.61 11.95 13.33
C ALA A 89 34.24 11.58 12.75
N GLY A 90 34.03 11.78 11.44
CA GLY A 90 32.77 11.45 10.77
C GLY A 90 32.49 9.94 10.75
N ALA A 91 33.49 9.13 10.39
CA ALA A 91 33.35 7.67 10.34
C ALA A 91 33.08 7.10 11.74
N THR A 92 33.77 7.61 12.76
CA THR A 92 33.55 7.19 14.15
C THR A 92 32.17 7.59 14.67
N ALA A 93 31.64 8.76 14.27
CA ALA A 93 30.28 9.18 14.64
C ALA A 93 29.20 8.30 13.99
N VAL A 94 29.37 7.90 12.73
CA VAL A 94 28.45 6.97 12.05
C VAL A 94 28.50 5.59 12.71
N LEU A 95 29.70 5.09 13.04
CA LEU A 95 29.84 3.81 13.72
C LEU A 95 29.21 3.85 15.12
N LEU A 96 29.42 4.93 15.88
CA LEU A 96 28.77 5.13 17.17
C LEU A 96 27.25 5.17 17.03
N PHE A 97 26.72 5.81 15.97
CA PHE A 97 25.29 5.81 15.69
C PHE A 97 24.75 4.40 15.48
N LEU A 98 25.42 3.60 14.64
CA LEU A 98 25.01 2.21 14.39
C LEU A 98 25.08 1.35 15.66
N VAL A 99 26.12 1.52 16.47
CA VAL A 99 26.26 0.83 17.75
C VAL A 99 25.16 1.24 18.72
N LEU A 100 24.88 2.54 18.85
CA LEU A 100 23.79 3.03 19.69
C LEU A 100 22.44 2.49 19.21
N GLN A 101 22.19 2.43 17.90
CA GLN A 101 20.97 1.82 17.34
C GLN A 101 20.86 0.32 17.65
N GLN A 102 21.98 -0.41 17.77
CA GLN A 102 21.97 -1.83 18.17
C GLN A 102 21.74 -2.05 19.66
N PHE A 103 22.25 -1.16 20.52
CA PHE A 103 22.16 -1.29 21.99
C PHE A 103 20.97 -0.58 22.60
N THR A 104 20.39 0.39 21.92
CA THR A 104 19.01 0.75 22.21
C THR A 104 18.18 -0.41 21.69
N ASP A 105 17.78 -1.29 22.61
CA ASP A 105 16.48 -1.95 22.49
C ASP A 105 15.50 -0.78 22.33
N VAL A 106 15.25 -0.36 21.09
CA VAL A 106 13.97 0.23 20.76
C VAL A 106 13.04 -0.84 21.31
N PRO A 107 12.21 -0.57 22.35
CA PRO A 107 11.09 -1.43 22.58
C PRO A 107 10.33 -1.33 21.27
N VAL A 108 10.64 -2.28 20.37
CA VAL A 108 9.83 -2.67 19.23
C VAL A 108 8.52 -2.85 19.96
N PRO A 109 7.59 -1.89 19.86
CA PRO A 109 6.41 -1.94 20.68
C PRO A 109 5.89 -3.35 20.51
N ASN A 110 5.56 -4.10 21.58
CA ASN A 110 5.07 -5.49 21.45
C ASN A 110 3.74 -5.59 20.67
N ASP A 111 3.42 -4.56 19.91
CA ASP A 111 2.30 -4.28 19.03
C ASP A 111 2.46 -4.96 17.67
N PHE A 112 3.29 -6.00 17.59
CA PHE A 112 3.38 -6.82 16.40
C PHE A 112 2.66 -8.13 16.63
N ILE A 113 1.61 -8.37 15.87
CA ILE A 113 1.01 -9.69 15.82
C ILE A 113 1.95 -10.56 14.98
N LYS A 114 2.52 -11.58 15.63
CA LYS A 114 3.21 -12.65 14.92
C LYS A 114 2.19 -13.75 14.67
N GLY A 115 2.15 -14.23 13.43
CA GLY A 115 1.34 -15.39 13.12
C GLY A 115 1.97 -16.27 12.06
N SER A 116 1.48 -17.50 11.99
CA SER A 116 1.69 -18.40 10.88
C SER A 116 0.37 -18.74 10.20
N LEU A 117 0.39 -18.86 8.89
CA LEU A 117 -0.65 -19.46 8.10
C LEU A 117 -0.14 -20.80 7.57
N GLU A 118 -0.76 -21.89 8.00
CA GLU A 118 -0.44 -23.28 7.61
C GLU A 118 -1.53 -23.82 6.69
N GLY A 119 -1.22 -24.73 5.77
CA GLY A 119 -2.23 -25.29 4.87
C GLY A 119 -1.66 -25.88 3.58
N ASP A 120 -2.56 -26.21 2.66
CA ASP A 120 -2.17 -26.61 1.30
C ASP A 120 -1.90 -25.38 0.44
N PHE A 121 -0.62 -25.12 0.19
CA PHE A 121 -0.16 -24.05 -0.69
C PHE A 121 0.32 -24.55 -2.06
N SER A 122 0.06 -25.81 -2.41
CA SER A 122 0.54 -26.43 -3.67
C SER A 122 0.08 -25.67 -4.92
N LYS A 123 -1.08 -25.02 -4.85
CA LYS A 123 -1.66 -24.20 -5.92
C LYS A 123 -1.50 -22.70 -5.70
N VAL A 124 -0.92 -22.27 -4.59
CA VAL A 124 -0.74 -20.86 -4.26
C VAL A 124 0.62 -20.40 -4.74
N ALA A 125 0.64 -19.45 -5.68
CA ALA A 125 1.84 -18.78 -6.12
C ALA A 125 2.32 -17.76 -5.08
N ASP A 126 1.37 -16.99 -4.53
CA ASP A 126 1.66 -16.01 -3.51
C ASP A 126 0.40 -15.61 -2.73
N LEU A 127 0.60 -15.02 -1.56
CA LEU A 127 -0.49 -14.66 -0.65
C LEU A 127 -0.14 -13.38 0.08
N ARG A 128 -1.06 -12.42 0.10
CA ARG A 128 -0.92 -11.18 0.87
C ARG A 128 -2.17 -10.88 1.67
N ILE A 129 -1.99 -10.55 2.95
CA ILE A 129 -3.05 -9.99 3.78
C ILE A 129 -2.95 -8.47 3.64
N ILE A 130 -4.05 -7.84 3.25
CA ILE A 130 -4.15 -6.42 2.93
C ILE A 130 -5.19 -5.81 3.86
N ASP A 131 -4.77 -4.77 4.57
CA ASP A 131 -5.68 -3.85 5.26
C ASP A 131 -5.91 -2.64 4.35
N GLU A 132 -5.34 -1.47 4.67
CA GLU A 132 -5.09 -0.43 3.66
C GLU A 132 -3.87 -0.78 2.79
N HIS A 133 -2.82 -1.31 3.44
CA HIS A 133 -1.58 -1.69 2.81
C HIS A 133 -1.31 -3.18 3.09
N PRO A 134 -0.46 -3.85 2.29
CA PRO A 134 -0.03 -5.20 2.60
C PRO A 134 0.56 -5.26 4.01
N MET A 135 -0.06 -6.05 4.89
CA MET A 135 0.39 -6.27 6.27
C MET A 135 1.48 -7.35 6.37
N TYR A 136 1.85 -7.95 5.25
CA TYR A 136 2.75 -9.09 5.17
C TYR A 136 3.66 -8.98 3.96
N VAL A 137 4.93 -9.36 4.15
CA VAL A 137 5.98 -9.20 3.12
C VAL A 137 6.77 -10.50 2.85
N TYR A 138 6.67 -11.57 3.67
CA TYR A 138 7.64 -12.67 3.58
C TYR A 138 7.09 -14.11 3.57
N ARG A 139 7.04 -14.74 2.38
CA ARG A 139 6.78 -16.17 2.23
C ARG A 139 8.07 -16.96 2.15
N ASP A 140 8.28 -17.86 3.09
CA ASP A 140 9.27 -18.91 2.92
C ASP A 140 8.71 -19.96 1.94
N ARG A 141 9.28 -20.02 0.74
CA ARG A 141 8.87 -20.98 -0.30
C ARG A 141 9.23 -22.43 0.03
N SER A 142 10.13 -22.64 1.00
CA SER A 142 10.58 -23.98 1.39
C SER A 142 9.67 -24.64 2.42
N THR A 143 8.79 -23.88 3.07
CA THR A 143 7.89 -24.38 4.11
C THR A 143 6.43 -24.29 3.68
N SER A 144 5.61 -25.27 4.08
CA SER A 144 4.13 -25.23 3.99
C SER A 144 3.51 -24.25 4.99
N THR A 145 4.26 -23.23 5.38
CA THR A 145 3.93 -22.28 6.43
C THR A 145 4.35 -20.90 5.98
N ILE A 146 3.42 -19.95 6.02
CA ILE A 146 3.63 -18.53 5.78
C ILE A 146 3.74 -17.85 7.14
N ARG A 147 4.82 -17.11 7.42
CA ARG A 147 4.98 -16.39 8.70
C ARG A 147 4.82 -14.90 8.51
N PHE A 148 3.81 -14.30 9.13
CA PHE A 148 3.55 -12.88 9.00
C PHE A 148 3.81 -12.10 10.28
N LEU A 149 4.12 -10.82 10.09
CA LEU A 149 4.35 -9.83 11.14
C LEU A 149 3.43 -8.65 10.84
N ASN A 150 2.34 -8.49 11.59
CA ASN A 150 1.47 -7.33 11.43
C ASN A 150 2.05 -6.14 12.21
N VAL A 151 2.06 -4.95 11.62
CA VAL A 151 2.62 -3.73 12.20
C VAL A 151 1.51 -2.72 12.49
N GLY A 152 0.77 -2.93 13.58
CA GLY A 152 -0.26 -2.01 14.06
C GLY A 152 -1.18 -2.64 15.13
N ARG A 153 -1.58 -1.84 16.13
CA ARG A 153 -2.62 -2.21 17.12
C ARG A 153 -4.03 -2.14 16.58
N ASP A 154 -4.22 -1.39 15.50
CA ASP A 154 -5.53 -1.07 14.97
C ASP A 154 -5.53 -1.36 13.47
N LEU A 155 -6.65 -1.90 12.98
CA LEU A 155 -6.92 -2.01 11.55
C LEU A 155 -7.27 -0.62 11.04
N LYS A 156 -6.61 -0.21 9.96
CA LYS A 156 -6.89 1.08 9.35
C LYS A 156 -8.11 1.01 8.44
N SER A 157 -8.32 -0.14 7.80
CA SER A 157 -9.52 -0.43 7.04
C SER A 157 -10.55 -1.17 7.88
N ARG A 158 -11.84 -0.93 7.58
CA ARG A 158 -12.92 -1.81 8.02
C ARG A 158 -12.88 -3.17 7.36
N ARG A 159 -12.07 -3.36 6.31
CA ARG A 159 -12.03 -4.58 5.52
C ARG A 159 -10.60 -5.04 5.40
N VAL A 160 -10.28 -6.05 6.20
CA VAL A 160 -9.10 -6.85 5.97
C VAL A 160 -9.45 -7.90 4.94
N ARG A 161 -8.59 -8.04 3.94
CA ARG A 161 -8.74 -9.04 2.89
C ARG A 161 -7.44 -9.80 2.71
N MET A 162 -7.53 -11.00 2.18
CA MET A 162 -6.40 -11.80 1.79
C MET A 162 -6.49 -12.05 0.29
N GLN A 163 -5.52 -11.56 -0.46
CA GLN A 163 -5.39 -11.90 -1.88
C GLN A 163 -4.54 -13.15 -2.00
N VAL A 164 -5.06 -14.14 -2.72
CA VAL A 164 -4.39 -15.40 -3.01
C VAL A 164 -4.15 -15.45 -4.52
N ASP A 165 -2.90 -15.28 -4.94
CA ASP A 165 -2.48 -15.48 -6.33
C ASP A 165 -2.12 -16.95 -6.53
N THR A 166 -2.62 -17.58 -7.60
CA THR A 166 -2.45 -19.02 -7.83
C THR A 166 -1.47 -19.31 -8.97
N ILE A 167 -0.96 -20.54 -9.02
CA ILE A 167 -0.19 -21.05 -10.17
C ILE A 167 -1.08 -21.73 -11.23
N GLU A 168 -2.38 -21.80 -11.00
CA GLU A 168 -3.30 -22.44 -11.94
C GLU A 168 -3.44 -21.59 -13.20
N LYS A 169 -3.24 -22.21 -14.37
CA LYS A 169 -3.30 -21.51 -15.68
C LYS A 169 -4.69 -21.48 -16.30
N ASN A 170 -5.69 -22.00 -15.60
CA ASN A 170 -7.06 -22.03 -16.09
C ASN A 170 -7.70 -20.65 -15.88
N SER A 171 -8.52 -20.21 -16.86
CA SER A 171 -9.35 -19.01 -16.73
C SER A 171 -10.16 -19.05 -15.43
N GLY A 172 -10.17 -17.94 -14.69
CA GLY A 172 -10.94 -17.81 -13.45
C GLY A 172 -10.26 -18.24 -12.16
N ARG A 173 -8.96 -18.53 -12.22
CA ARG A 173 -8.21 -18.92 -11.02
C ARG A 173 -6.92 -18.16 -10.81
N GLU A 174 -6.56 -17.16 -11.62
CA GLU A 174 -5.27 -16.47 -11.46
C GLU A 174 -5.09 -15.85 -10.07
N PHE A 175 -6.13 -15.24 -9.54
CA PHE A 175 -6.21 -14.90 -8.12
C PHE A 175 -7.67 -14.81 -7.66
N TYR A 176 -7.85 -14.87 -6.35
CA TYR A 176 -9.10 -14.56 -5.68
C TYR A 176 -8.84 -13.79 -4.38
N GLN A 177 -9.90 -13.21 -3.82
CA GLN A 177 -9.84 -12.46 -2.58
C GLN A 177 -10.73 -13.12 -1.53
N LEU A 178 -10.16 -13.33 -0.35
CA LEU A 178 -10.88 -13.73 0.85
C LEU A 178 -11.11 -12.48 1.70
N TYR A 179 -12.30 -12.36 2.28
CA TYR A 179 -12.65 -11.21 3.11
C TYR A 179 -12.77 -11.64 4.54
N ALA A 180 -12.15 -10.87 5.43
CA ALA A 180 -12.31 -11.08 6.85
C ALA A 180 -13.72 -10.70 7.30
N ASN A 181 -14.24 -11.43 8.30
CA ASN A 181 -15.26 -10.85 9.17
C ASN A 181 -14.55 -9.88 10.12
N SER A 182 -14.70 -8.58 9.92
CA SER A 182 -13.89 -7.57 10.58
C SER A 182 -14.06 -7.55 12.09
N ASP A 183 -15.28 -7.72 12.59
CA ASP A 183 -15.54 -7.73 14.04
C ASP A 183 -14.88 -8.96 14.68
N LEU A 184 -15.03 -10.12 14.05
CA LEU A 184 -14.44 -11.37 14.51
C LEU A 184 -12.91 -11.37 14.39
N PHE A 185 -12.39 -10.81 13.30
CA PHE A 185 -10.97 -10.66 13.06
C PHE A 185 -10.36 -9.68 14.06
N GLU A 186 -11.00 -8.55 14.33
CA GLU A 186 -10.56 -7.59 15.36
C GLU A 186 -10.58 -8.23 16.75
N GLU A 187 -11.67 -8.90 17.12
CA GLU A 187 -11.80 -9.61 18.41
C GLU A 187 -10.69 -10.65 18.60
N ARG A 188 -10.44 -11.48 17.59
CA ARG A 188 -9.45 -12.57 17.67
C ARG A 188 -8.01 -12.07 17.57
N MET A 189 -7.74 -11.21 16.59
CA MET A 189 -6.39 -10.73 16.32
C MET A 189 -5.93 -9.75 17.40
N LEU A 190 -6.76 -8.77 17.77
CA LEU A 190 -6.39 -7.76 18.76
C LEU A 190 -6.53 -8.30 20.19
N GLY A 191 -7.42 -9.27 20.41
CA GLY A 191 -7.50 -10.01 21.67
C GLY A 191 -6.16 -10.66 22.05
N HIS A 192 -5.46 -11.24 21.08
CA HIS A 192 -4.13 -11.86 21.27
C HIS A 192 -2.99 -10.85 21.49
N ILE A 193 -3.10 -9.61 21.00
CA ILE A 193 -2.07 -8.56 21.26
C ILE A 193 -1.94 -8.28 22.76
N SER A 194 -3.05 -8.37 23.51
CA SER A 194 -3.06 -8.07 24.94
C SER A 194 -2.21 -9.02 25.78
N SER A 195 -1.87 -10.21 25.27
CA SER A 195 -1.06 -11.21 25.98
C SER A 195 0.44 -11.16 25.63
N GLY A 196 0.84 -10.40 24.60
CA GLY A 196 2.24 -10.08 24.27
C GLY A 196 3.12 -11.22 23.73
N ASP A 197 2.72 -12.49 23.91
CA ASP A 197 3.49 -13.68 23.53
C ASP A 197 2.72 -14.71 22.69
N GLU A 198 1.42 -14.49 22.43
CA GLU A 198 0.64 -15.45 21.66
C GLU A 198 0.92 -15.36 20.16
N PHE A 199 1.41 -16.48 19.61
CA PHE A 199 1.64 -16.67 18.19
C PHE A 199 0.35 -17.15 17.53
N LEU A 200 -0.20 -16.35 16.64
CA LEU A 200 -1.45 -16.67 15.96
C LEU A 200 -1.22 -17.78 14.93
N GLN A 201 -1.94 -18.90 15.04
CA GLN A 201 -1.84 -20.00 14.09
C GLN A 201 -3.12 -20.11 13.27
N LEU A 202 -3.05 -19.64 12.03
CA LEU A 202 -4.14 -19.71 11.06
C LEU A 202 -3.99 -20.95 10.18
N THR A 203 -5.10 -21.56 9.81
CA THR A 203 -5.16 -22.67 8.85
C THR A 203 -5.83 -22.21 7.57
N PHE A 204 -5.14 -22.34 6.44
CA PHE A 204 -5.64 -22.05 5.12
C PHE A 204 -6.15 -23.34 4.45
N ASP A 205 -7.45 -23.37 4.21
CA ASP A 205 -8.11 -24.42 3.44
C ASP A 205 -8.32 -23.91 2.00
N TYR A 206 -7.43 -24.35 1.11
CA TYR A 206 -7.46 -23.95 -0.29
C TYR A 206 -8.70 -24.46 -1.03
N GLU A 207 -9.19 -25.66 -0.69
CA GLU A 207 -10.32 -26.29 -1.39
C GLU A 207 -11.62 -25.55 -1.09
N ASN A 208 -11.83 -25.22 0.19
CA ASN A 208 -13.01 -24.48 0.64
C ASN A 208 -12.82 -22.95 0.53
N ARG A 209 -11.62 -22.48 0.17
CA ARG A 209 -11.26 -21.06 0.06
C ARG A 209 -11.58 -20.29 1.35
N VAL A 210 -11.14 -20.84 2.48
CA VAL A 210 -11.31 -20.22 3.79
C VAL A 210 -10.00 -20.20 4.57
N VAL A 211 -9.89 -19.26 5.49
CA VAL A 211 -8.81 -19.20 6.50
C VAL A 211 -9.45 -19.24 7.86
N MET A 212 -8.96 -20.14 8.72
CA MET A 212 -9.55 -20.44 10.01
C MET A 212 -8.57 -20.23 11.16
N ASP A 213 -9.07 -19.87 12.33
CA ASP A 213 -8.40 -19.97 13.63
C ASP A 213 -9.11 -21.07 14.44
N GLY A 214 -8.49 -22.25 14.51
CA GLY A 214 -9.16 -23.47 14.99
C GLY A 214 -10.36 -23.82 14.12
N GLU A 215 -11.56 -23.80 14.70
CA GLU A 215 -12.83 -24.08 14.01
C GLU A 215 -13.53 -22.82 13.47
N VAL A 216 -12.96 -21.63 13.71
CA VAL A 216 -13.59 -20.35 13.40
C VAL A 216 -13.08 -19.85 12.06
N VAL A 217 -14.00 -19.66 11.10
CA VAL A 217 -13.68 -19.06 9.80
C VAL A 217 -13.44 -17.55 9.97
N LEU A 218 -12.20 -17.12 9.75
CA LEU A 218 -11.81 -15.72 9.79
C LEU A 218 -11.93 -15.05 8.43
N PHE A 219 -11.49 -15.73 7.37
CA PHE A 219 -11.60 -15.25 5.99
C PHE A 219 -12.34 -16.26 5.12
N GLU A 220 -13.18 -15.76 4.22
CA GLU A 220 -13.88 -16.57 3.24
C GLU A 220 -13.99 -15.86 1.89
N GLU A 221 -14.06 -16.63 0.80
CA GLU A 221 -14.30 -16.07 -0.52
C GLU A 221 -15.79 -15.72 -0.67
N ARG A 222 -16.09 -14.46 -0.99
CA ARG A 222 -17.48 -14.02 -1.15
C ARG A 222 -17.98 -14.27 -2.57
N ASP A 223 -19.24 -14.72 -2.67
CA ASP A 223 -19.94 -14.90 -3.95
C ASP A 223 -20.60 -13.61 -4.46
N THR A 224 -20.90 -12.68 -3.55
CA THR A 224 -21.62 -11.42 -3.82
C THR A 224 -20.95 -10.26 -3.09
N LEU A 225 -21.17 -9.04 -3.59
CA LEU A 225 -20.76 -7.83 -2.89
C LEU A 225 -21.50 -7.75 -1.54
N ALA A 226 -20.76 -7.78 -0.44
CA ALA A 226 -21.35 -7.61 0.88
C ALA A 226 -21.75 -6.15 1.09
N ARG A 227 -22.94 -5.92 1.66
CA ARG A 227 -23.59 -4.59 1.83
C ARG A 227 -22.80 -3.60 2.70
N ASP A 228 -21.83 -4.08 3.48
CA ASP A 228 -21.11 -3.31 4.49
C ASP A 228 -19.82 -2.67 3.93
N SER A 229 -19.91 -2.00 2.76
CA SER A 229 -18.74 -1.61 1.95
C SER A 229 -18.07 -0.29 2.19
N SER A 230 -18.66 0.64 2.93
CA SER A 230 -18.03 1.95 3.01
C SER A 230 -16.74 1.90 3.84
N PRO A 231 -15.59 2.32 3.28
CA PRO A 231 -14.38 2.65 4.02
C PRO A 231 -14.70 3.56 5.21
N LYS A 232 -14.01 3.38 6.34
CA LYS A 232 -13.91 4.45 7.33
C LYS A 232 -12.91 5.46 6.76
N ALA A 233 -13.24 6.74 6.75
CA ALA A 233 -12.25 7.78 6.50
C ALA A 233 -11.04 7.54 7.42
N PRO A 234 -9.80 7.54 6.89
CA PRO A 234 -8.62 7.22 7.68
C PRO A 234 -8.55 8.16 8.88
N GLN A 235 -8.55 7.58 10.08
CA GLN A 235 -8.30 8.37 11.29
C GLN A 235 -6.84 8.81 11.24
N SER A 236 -6.59 10.11 11.36
CA SER A 236 -5.25 10.69 11.37
C SER A 236 -4.43 10.07 12.50
N ALA A 237 -3.60 9.09 12.20
CA ALA A 237 -2.75 8.43 13.17
C ALA A 237 -1.58 9.34 13.58
N ASP A 238 -1.37 9.48 14.90
CA ASP A 238 -0.27 10.26 15.47
C ASP A 238 1.12 9.68 15.07
N PHE A 239 2.04 10.58 14.75
CA PHE A 239 3.35 10.31 14.15
C PHE A 239 4.32 9.58 15.11
N SER A 240 4.67 8.33 14.81
CA SER A 240 5.84 7.63 15.38
C SER A 240 6.92 7.37 14.31
N LEU A 241 8.15 7.81 14.60
CA LEU A 241 9.29 7.94 13.67
C LEU A 241 10.11 6.64 13.45
N PHE A 242 9.71 5.49 14.01
CA PHE A 242 10.48 4.23 13.91
C PHE A 242 10.09 3.30 12.76
N GLY A 243 9.05 3.64 11.99
CA GLY A 243 8.65 2.85 10.83
C GLY A 243 9.51 3.04 9.58
N ILE A 244 10.71 3.64 9.63
CA ILE A 244 11.39 4.21 8.45
C ILE A 244 11.86 3.16 7.41
N SER A 245 12.11 1.90 7.75
CA SER A 245 12.45 0.89 6.73
C SER A 245 11.20 0.35 6.01
N ALA A 246 10.12 0.07 6.73
CA ALA A 246 8.83 -0.30 6.14
C ALA A 246 8.09 0.91 5.51
N ARG A 247 8.37 2.13 5.98
CA ARG A 247 7.89 3.41 5.42
C ARG A 247 8.85 4.05 4.43
N ALA A 248 10.08 3.60 4.23
CA ALA A 248 10.84 4.07 3.06
C ALA A 248 10.16 3.53 1.80
N GLU A 249 9.62 2.31 1.85
CA GLU A 249 8.68 1.81 0.86
C GLU A 249 7.30 2.49 0.99
N ALA A 250 6.65 2.51 2.17
CA ALA A 250 5.30 3.07 2.29
C ALA A 250 5.17 4.62 2.23
N ALA A 251 6.25 5.38 2.38
CA ALA A 251 6.29 6.86 2.26
C ALA A 251 6.97 7.32 0.95
N ALA A 252 7.70 6.44 0.25
CA ALA A 252 7.84 6.56 -1.20
C ALA A 252 6.54 6.19 -1.94
N VAL A 253 5.59 5.57 -1.22
CA VAL A 253 4.17 5.33 -1.58
C VAL A 253 3.28 6.31 -0.80
N GLY A 254 3.68 7.58 -0.70
CA GLY A 254 2.69 8.62 -0.40
C GLY A 254 1.59 8.61 -1.47
N PRO A 255 0.39 9.15 -1.20
CA PRO A 255 -0.67 9.32 -2.19
C PRO A 255 -0.32 10.34 -3.29
N GLU A 256 0.97 10.64 -3.49
CA GLU A 256 1.41 11.37 -4.67
C GLU A 256 1.17 10.47 -5.87
N ASN A 257 0.16 10.86 -6.66
CA ASN A 257 -0.11 10.31 -7.97
C ASN A 257 1.21 10.27 -8.74
N LEU A 258 1.59 9.08 -9.18
CA LEU A 258 2.80 8.88 -9.95
C LEU A 258 2.52 9.45 -11.35
N ASP A 259 3.19 10.54 -11.72
CA ASP A 259 3.03 11.18 -13.03
C ASP A 259 3.69 10.32 -14.10
N LEU A 260 2.97 9.27 -14.53
CA LEU A 260 3.36 8.39 -15.62
C LEU A 260 2.94 8.99 -16.95
N ASN A 261 3.85 9.00 -17.91
CA ASN A 261 3.50 9.38 -19.26
C ASN A 261 2.69 8.26 -19.95
N PRO A 262 1.97 8.56 -21.06
CA PRO A 262 1.14 7.55 -21.74
C PRO A 262 1.90 6.30 -22.20
N THR A 263 3.19 6.42 -22.56
CA THR A 263 3.99 5.26 -23.00
C THR A 263 4.29 4.32 -21.84
N GLU A 264 4.56 4.87 -20.66
CA GLU A 264 4.79 4.09 -19.44
C GLU A 264 3.50 3.38 -19.01
N ILE A 265 2.35 4.06 -19.07
CA ILE A 265 1.04 3.46 -18.79
C ILE A 265 0.78 2.29 -19.75
N GLY A 266 0.98 2.48 -21.06
CA GLY A 266 0.84 1.40 -22.04
C GLY A 266 1.77 0.21 -21.76
N THR A 267 3.01 0.47 -21.35
CA THR A 267 3.96 -0.59 -20.95
C THR A 267 3.47 -1.37 -19.74
N LEU A 268 2.94 -0.68 -18.72
CA LEU A 268 2.38 -1.35 -17.54
C LEU A 268 1.10 -2.14 -17.87
N ILE A 269 0.26 -1.64 -18.78
CA ILE A 269 -0.90 -2.39 -19.28
C ILE A 269 -0.46 -3.67 -19.99
N ASP A 270 0.60 -3.60 -20.81
CA ASP A 270 1.17 -4.80 -21.43
C ASP A 270 1.77 -5.78 -20.40
N ASP A 271 2.34 -5.26 -19.32
CA ASP A 271 2.86 -6.08 -18.21
C ASP A 271 1.75 -6.85 -17.47
N LEU A 272 0.49 -6.42 -17.55
CA LEU A 272 -0.65 -7.20 -17.06
C LEU A 272 -0.81 -8.52 -17.81
N LYS A 273 -0.31 -8.65 -19.04
CA LYS A 273 -0.37 -9.89 -19.83
C LYS A 273 0.73 -10.89 -19.46
N SER A 274 1.72 -10.48 -18.65
CA SER A 274 2.88 -11.30 -18.33
C SER A 274 2.50 -12.64 -17.66
N GLU A 275 3.19 -13.73 -18.01
CA GLU A 275 3.08 -14.99 -17.25
C GLU A 275 3.60 -14.87 -15.82
N GLU A 276 4.49 -13.91 -15.55
CA GLU A 276 5.09 -13.69 -14.24
C GLU A 276 4.16 -12.91 -13.30
N ILE A 277 3.70 -13.57 -12.24
CA ILE A 277 2.72 -13.02 -11.29
C ILE A 277 3.22 -11.74 -10.61
N TYR A 278 4.51 -11.69 -10.27
CA TYR A 278 5.13 -10.49 -9.68
C TYR A 278 5.08 -9.30 -10.64
N ARG A 279 5.35 -9.51 -11.94
CA ARG A 279 5.29 -8.46 -12.95
C ARG A 279 3.88 -7.92 -13.11
N ARG A 280 2.87 -8.81 -13.20
CA ARG A 280 1.45 -8.42 -13.23
C ARG A 280 1.04 -7.64 -11.99
N ARG A 281 1.48 -8.07 -10.81
CA ARG A 281 1.17 -7.39 -9.54
C ARG A 281 1.77 -6.00 -9.50
N ASN A 282 3.06 -5.87 -9.79
CA ASN A 282 3.73 -4.58 -9.79
C ASN A 282 3.10 -3.62 -10.79
N ALA A 283 2.71 -4.12 -11.98
CA ALA A 283 1.98 -3.33 -12.95
C ALA A 283 0.65 -2.80 -12.38
N ARG A 284 -0.15 -3.66 -11.73
CA ARG A 284 -1.38 -3.22 -11.04
C ARG A 284 -1.10 -2.17 -9.98
N ASP A 285 -0.14 -2.41 -9.09
CA ASP A 285 0.16 -1.50 -7.99
C ASP A 285 0.67 -0.13 -8.50
N LEU A 286 1.47 -0.11 -9.58
CA LEU A 286 1.92 1.13 -10.23
C LEU A 286 0.79 1.85 -10.99
N LEU A 287 -0.09 1.11 -11.67
CA LEU A 287 -1.25 1.68 -12.37
C LEU A 287 -2.27 2.27 -11.39
N VAL A 288 -2.48 1.65 -10.22
CA VAL A 288 -3.30 2.25 -9.14
C VAL A 288 -2.71 3.58 -8.70
N ARG A 289 -1.39 3.65 -8.53
CA ARG A 289 -0.69 4.88 -8.14
C ARG A 289 -0.67 5.95 -9.23
N ALA A 290 -0.85 5.58 -10.50
CA ALA A 290 -1.02 6.55 -11.58
C ALA A 290 -2.31 7.38 -11.41
N GLY A 291 -3.33 6.79 -10.79
CA GLY A 291 -4.59 7.45 -10.49
C GLY A 291 -5.44 7.72 -11.74
N PRO A 292 -6.31 8.76 -11.73
CA PRO A 292 -7.25 9.04 -12.81
C PRO A 292 -6.62 9.20 -14.20
N SER A 293 -5.36 9.66 -14.29
CA SER A 293 -4.68 9.86 -15.59
C SER A 293 -4.50 8.58 -16.41
N ALA A 294 -4.56 7.40 -15.78
CA ALA A 294 -4.47 6.11 -16.45
C ALA A 294 -5.82 5.55 -16.93
N VAL A 295 -6.96 6.11 -16.49
CA VAL A 295 -8.30 5.52 -16.68
C VAL A 295 -8.63 5.32 -18.16
N ASN A 296 -8.41 6.33 -19.02
CA ASN A 296 -8.72 6.20 -20.45
C ASN A 296 -8.00 5.02 -21.11
N GLN A 297 -6.69 4.89 -20.90
CA GLN A 297 -5.91 3.79 -21.50
C GLN A 297 -6.26 2.43 -20.89
N LEU A 298 -6.59 2.38 -19.60
CA LEU A 298 -7.09 1.18 -18.94
C LEU A 298 -8.42 0.73 -19.54
N THR A 299 -9.35 1.66 -19.76
CA THR A 299 -10.66 1.36 -20.34
C THR A 299 -10.55 0.98 -21.82
N ASP A 300 -9.72 1.66 -22.60
CA ASP A 300 -9.43 1.27 -23.99
C ASP A 300 -8.91 -0.18 -24.06
N ALA A 301 -7.97 -0.53 -23.18
CA ALA A 301 -7.42 -1.89 -23.10
C ALA A 301 -8.49 -2.90 -22.66
N PHE A 302 -9.36 -2.53 -21.71
CA PHE A 302 -10.46 -3.37 -21.24
C PHE A 302 -11.49 -3.67 -22.33
N VAL A 303 -11.91 -2.65 -23.09
CA VAL A 303 -12.86 -2.80 -24.21
C VAL A 303 -12.25 -3.61 -25.34
N ALA A 304 -10.96 -3.41 -25.63
CA ALA A 304 -10.23 -4.20 -26.62
C ALA A 304 -10.10 -5.69 -26.23
N ALA A 305 -10.07 -5.98 -24.93
CA ALA A 305 -9.90 -7.32 -24.37
C ALA A 305 -11.20 -8.16 -24.36
N SER A 306 -11.93 -8.23 -25.47
CA SER A 306 -13.21 -8.97 -25.59
C SER A 306 -13.07 -10.36 -26.24
N GLY A 307 -11.87 -10.75 -26.69
CA GLY A 307 -11.64 -11.96 -27.49
C GLY A 307 -11.64 -13.29 -26.74
N GLY A 308 -11.76 -13.28 -25.41
CA GLY A 308 -11.76 -14.49 -24.58
C GLY A 308 -10.41 -15.21 -24.50
N SER A 309 -9.31 -14.59 -24.95
CA SER A 309 -7.96 -15.12 -24.78
C SER A 309 -7.49 -15.03 -23.33
N VAL A 310 -6.39 -15.72 -22.99
CA VAL A 310 -5.77 -15.62 -21.65
C VAL A 310 -5.29 -14.19 -21.37
N ASP A 311 -4.75 -13.52 -22.38
CA ASP A 311 -4.32 -12.13 -22.26
C ASP A 311 -5.51 -11.20 -22.06
N ASP A 312 -6.63 -11.45 -22.76
CA ASP A 312 -7.87 -10.69 -22.57
C ASP A 312 -8.40 -10.85 -21.15
N TYR A 313 -8.42 -12.09 -20.63
CA TYR A 313 -8.80 -12.36 -19.26
C TYR A 313 -7.93 -11.58 -18.26
N ARG A 314 -6.61 -11.60 -18.43
CA ARG A 314 -5.66 -10.88 -17.57
C ARG A 314 -5.88 -9.38 -17.59
N ILE A 315 -6.12 -8.81 -18.77
CA ILE A 315 -6.42 -7.38 -18.93
C ILE A 315 -7.74 -7.04 -18.24
N ARG A 316 -8.80 -7.81 -18.48
CA ARG A 316 -10.13 -7.54 -17.88
C ARG A 316 -10.08 -7.58 -16.35
N VAL A 317 -9.48 -8.61 -15.78
CA VAL A 317 -9.31 -8.72 -14.33
C VAL A 317 -8.37 -7.64 -13.79
N GLY A 318 -7.26 -7.37 -14.47
CA GLY A 318 -6.28 -6.38 -14.08
C GLY A 318 -6.88 -4.98 -14.00
N VAL A 319 -7.55 -4.53 -15.07
CA VAL A 319 -8.18 -3.21 -15.16
C VAL A 319 -9.28 -3.04 -14.11
N THR A 320 -10.22 -3.99 -13.98
CA THR A 320 -11.31 -3.89 -12.99
C THR A 320 -10.79 -3.88 -11.54
N TYR A 321 -9.74 -4.65 -11.26
CA TYR A 321 -9.04 -4.59 -9.98
C TYR A 321 -8.42 -3.20 -9.74
N ILE A 322 -7.68 -2.66 -10.73
CA ILE A 322 -7.00 -1.37 -10.63
C ILE A 322 -8.00 -0.25 -10.34
N LEU A 323 -9.08 -0.16 -11.12
CA LEU A 323 -10.10 0.88 -10.96
C LEU A 323 -10.81 0.78 -9.61
N SER A 324 -11.15 -0.45 -9.17
CA SER A 324 -11.71 -0.66 -7.83
C SER A 324 -10.73 -0.22 -6.74
N GLU A 325 -9.45 -0.54 -6.89
CA GLU A 325 -8.42 -0.26 -5.90
C GLU A 325 -8.11 1.22 -5.76
N MET A 326 -8.17 1.99 -6.86
CA MET A 326 -8.11 3.46 -6.81
C MET A 326 -9.20 4.02 -5.90
N LEU A 327 -10.45 3.59 -6.10
CA LEU A 327 -11.60 4.04 -5.31
C LEU A 327 -11.56 3.56 -3.85
N ARG A 328 -11.02 2.36 -3.59
CA ARG A 328 -10.82 1.86 -2.22
C ARG A 328 -9.76 2.67 -1.47
N THR A 329 -8.70 3.08 -2.17
CA THR A 329 -7.59 3.84 -1.59
C THR A 329 -8.00 5.28 -1.33
N ASP A 330 -8.72 5.89 -2.27
CA ASP A 330 -9.19 7.27 -2.15
C ASP A 330 -10.54 7.45 -2.85
N GLU A 331 -11.62 7.51 -2.06
CA GLU A 331 -12.97 7.73 -2.58
C GLU A 331 -13.15 9.09 -3.26
N THR A 332 -12.27 10.07 -2.98
CA THR A 332 -12.37 11.40 -3.60
C THR A 332 -12.05 11.36 -5.10
N LEU A 333 -11.34 10.33 -5.56
CA LEU A 333 -11.05 10.09 -6.98
C LEU A 333 -12.28 9.70 -7.81
N ARG A 334 -13.43 9.41 -7.17
CA ARG A 334 -14.65 8.96 -7.83
C ARG A 334 -15.09 9.89 -8.97
N THR A 335 -15.14 11.19 -8.72
CA THR A 335 -15.58 12.17 -9.73
C THR A 335 -14.60 12.24 -10.89
N ASP A 336 -13.30 12.19 -10.62
CA ASP A 336 -12.27 12.27 -11.64
C ASP A 336 -12.28 11.01 -12.51
N ILE A 337 -12.33 9.81 -11.91
CA ILE A 337 -12.46 8.54 -12.64
C ILE A 337 -13.74 8.52 -13.47
N SER A 338 -14.87 8.97 -12.91
CA SER A 338 -16.13 9.11 -13.63
C SER A 338 -15.97 10.02 -14.86
N ASN A 339 -15.33 11.19 -14.72
CA ASN A 339 -15.16 12.14 -15.82
C ASN A 339 -14.30 11.60 -16.97
N GLU A 340 -13.34 10.71 -16.68
CA GLU A 340 -12.52 10.06 -17.71
C GLU A 340 -13.32 9.01 -18.51
N LEU A 341 -14.35 8.41 -17.92
CA LEU A 341 -15.15 7.40 -18.61
C LEU A 341 -16.18 8.01 -19.56
N THR A 342 -16.35 7.41 -20.74
CA THR A 342 -17.42 7.75 -21.68
C THR A 342 -18.69 6.96 -21.39
N THR A 343 -19.85 7.48 -21.80
CA THR A 343 -21.14 6.79 -21.60
C THR A 343 -21.18 5.42 -22.28
N ASP A 344 -20.50 5.26 -23.41
CA ASP A 344 -20.49 4.03 -24.21
C ASP A 344 -19.63 2.91 -23.59
N GLU A 345 -18.84 3.23 -22.55
CA GLU A 345 -17.98 2.26 -21.85
C GLU A 345 -18.71 1.51 -20.72
N PHE A 346 -19.72 2.13 -20.12
CA PHE A 346 -20.51 1.54 -19.02
C PHE A 346 -21.12 0.17 -19.35
N PRO A 347 -21.68 -0.07 -20.55
CA PRO A 347 -22.18 -1.39 -20.92
C PRO A 347 -21.12 -2.50 -20.77
N TYR A 348 -19.86 -2.25 -21.09
CA TYR A 348 -18.80 -3.26 -20.98
C TYR A 348 -18.48 -3.64 -19.53
N PHE A 349 -18.44 -2.65 -18.63
CA PHE A 349 -18.25 -2.92 -17.20
C PHE A 349 -19.46 -3.61 -16.58
N VAL A 350 -20.68 -3.26 -17.00
CA VAL A 350 -21.91 -3.91 -16.54
C VAL A 350 -21.98 -5.35 -17.02
N GLU A 351 -21.61 -5.62 -18.28
CA GLU A 351 -21.50 -6.98 -18.82
C GLU A 351 -20.46 -7.78 -18.02
N ALA A 352 -19.30 -7.18 -17.73
CA ALA A 352 -18.28 -7.84 -16.90
C ALA A 352 -18.77 -8.08 -15.47
N ALA A 353 -19.59 -7.20 -14.89
CA ALA A 353 -20.25 -7.42 -13.60
C ALA A 353 -21.32 -8.53 -13.64
N ALA A 354 -21.63 -9.06 -14.83
CA ALA A 354 -22.45 -10.23 -15.06
C ALA A 354 -21.70 -11.46 -15.62
N ASP A 355 -20.36 -11.39 -15.75
CA ASP A 355 -19.53 -12.44 -16.32
C ASP A 355 -19.72 -13.78 -15.58
N GLU A 356 -19.57 -14.90 -16.28
CA GLU A 356 -19.62 -16.24 -15.66
C GLU A 356 -18.43 -16.45 -14.72
N ASP A 357 -17.28 -15.85 -15.05
CA ASP A 357 -16.09 -15.83 -14.22
C ASP A 357 -16.31 -15.03 -12.93
N LYS A 358 -16.20 -15.71 -11.79
CA LYS A 358 -16.45 -15.12 -10.47
C LYS A 358 -15.52 -13.92 -10.19
N THR A 359 -14.25 -13.99 -10.59
CA THR A 359 -13.27 -12.94 -10.29
C THR A 359 -13.57 -11.69 -11.11
N ILE A 360 -13.80 -11.82 -12.42
CA ILE A 360 -14.20 -10.69 -13.28
C ILE A 360 -15.51 -10.08 -12.76
N ARG A 361 -16.51 -10.94 -12.53
CA ARG A 361 -17.84 -10.55 -12.05
C ARG A 361 -17.77 -9.73 -10.78
N TYR A 362 -16.98 -10.17 -9.82
CA TYR A 362 -16.86 -9.51 -8.53
C TYR A 362 -16.09 -8.18 -8.64
N GLN A 363 -14.95 -8.15 -9.32
CA GLN A 363 -14.15 -6.90 -9.43
C GLN A 363 -14.88 -5.82 -10.24
N ALA A 364 -15.54 -6.19 -11.35
CA ALA A 364 -16.32 -5.25 -12.14
C ALA A 364 -17.53 -4.72 -11.36
N ALA A 365 -18.22 -5.60 -10.62
CA ALA A 365 -19.35 -5.17 -9.80
C ALA A 365 -18.90 -4.24 -8.67
N GLU A 366 -17.77 -4.52 -8.02
CA GLU A 366 -17.23 -3.66 -6.95
C GLU A 366 -16.83 -2.29 -7.49
N PHE A 367 -16.16 -2.24 -8.64
CA PHE A 367 -15.82 -0.99 -9.31
C PHE A 367 -17.07 -0.13 -9.54
N LEU A 368 -18.10 -0.66 -10.20
CA LEU A 368 -19.33 0.07 -10.49
C LEU A 368 -20.08 0.49 -9.20
N TYR A 369 -20.09 -0.37 -8.19
CA TYR A 369 -20.67 -0.07 -6.88
C TYR A 369 -19.97 1.12 -6.21
N LEU A 370 -18.64 1.16 -6.23
CA LEU A 370 -17.84 2.23 -5.62
C LEU A 370 -17.86 3.53 -6.43
N LEU A 371 -18.02 3.42 -7.76
CA LEU A 371 -18.04 4.57 -8.67
C LEU A 371 -19.33 5.40 -8.51
N GLU A 372 -20.45 4.76 -8.17
CA GLU A 372 -21.77 5.41 -7.96
C GLU A 372 -22.22 6.28 -9.16
N ASP A 373 -21.81 5.93 -10.38
CA ASP A 373 -22.09 6.76 -11.55
C ASP A 373 -23.46 6.45 -12.15
N PRO A 374 -24.35 7.47 -12.29
CA PRO A 374 -25.70 7.27 -12.80
C PRO A 374 -25.75 6.73 -14.25
N ARG A 375 -24.67 6.84 -15.04
CA ARG A 375 -24.60 6.28 -16.41
C ARG A 375 -24.64 4.75 -16.42
N SER A 376 -24.25 4.10 -15.32
CA SER A 376 -24.37 2.64 -15.17
C SER A 376 -25.81 2.14 -15.01
N VAL A 377 -26.77 3.02 -14.68
CA VAL A 377 -28.13 2.63 -14.29
C VAL A 377 -28.89 1.94 -15.42
N SER A 378 -28.86 2.50 -16.64
CA SER A 378 -29.62 1.93 -17.77
C SER A 378 -29.12 0.53 -18.10
N SER A 379 -27.82 0.37 -18.30
CA SER A 379 -27.21 -0.92 -18.64
C SER A 379 -27.42 -1.95 -17.53
N SER A 380 -27.30 -1.55 -16.25
CA SER A 380 -27.52 -2.47 -15.13
C SER A 380 -28.98 -2.91 -15.05
N LEU A 381 -29.93 -2.01 -15.32
CA LEU A 381 -31.35 -2.31 -15.35
C LEU A 381 -31.70 -3.30 -16.47
N ASP A 382 -31.11 -3.13 -17.64
CA ASP A 382 -31.27 -4.05 -18.76
C ASP A 382 -30.66 -5.42 -18.45
N ALA A 383 -29.46 -5.46 -17.87
CA ALA A 383 -28.82 -6.70 -17.42
C ALA A 383 -29.66 -7.48 -16.39
N VAL A 384 -30.38 -6.79 -15.48
CA VAL A 384 -31.31 -7.45 -14.54
C VAL A 384 -32.50 -8.09 -15.26
N LYS A 385 -33.00 -7.47 -16.33
CA LYS A 385 -34.14 -8.00 -17.10
C LYS A 385 -33.76 -9.24 -17.91
N GLU A 386 -32.54 -9.26 -18.42
CA GLU A 386 -32.05 -10.33 -19.30
C GLU A 386 -31.50 -11.53 -18.53
N SER A 387 -30.95 -11.33 -17.32
CA SER A 387 -30.30 -12.40 -16.55
C SER A 387 -31.27 -13.15 -15.63
N SER A 388 -31.16 -14.48 -15.64
CA SER A 388 -31.78 -15.37 -14.65
C SER A 388 -30.80 -15.86 -13.58
N SER A 389 -29.52 -15.44 -13.64
CA SER A 389 -28.44 -16.02 -12.85
C SER A 389 -28.12 -15.21 -11.58
N ARG A 390 -27.06 -15.63 -10.89
CA ARG A 390 -26.53 -14.94 -9.70
C ARG A 390 -26.00 -13.53 -10.01
N SER A 391 -25.73 -13.19 -11.27
CA SER A 391 -25.25 -11.86 -11.66
C SER A 391 -26.23 -10.74 -11.33
N VAL A 392 -27.53 -11.03 -11.28
CA VAL A 392 -28.57 -10.05 -10.97
C VAL A 392 -28.39 -9.41 -9.60
N ASP A 393 -27.93 -10.15 -8.59
CA ASP A 393 -27.75 -9.58 -7.24
C ASP A 393 -26.69 -8.48 -7.25
N ASN A 394 -25.62 -8.65 -8.03
CA ASN A 394 -24.60 -7.61 -8.22
C ASN A 394 -25.18 -6.40 -8.96
N GLN A 395 -25.97 -6.62 -10.02
CA GLN A 395 -26.60 -5.53 -10.76
C GLN A 395 -27.56 -4.71 -9.90
N VAL A 396 -28.28 -5.35 -8.98
CA VAL A 396 -29.17 -4.66 -8.04
C VAL A 396 -28.38 -3.82 -7.04
N LEU A 397 -27.22 -4.30 -6.60
CA LEU A 397 -26.33 -3.52 -5.73
C LEU A 397 -25.70 -2.34 -6.47
N ILE A 398 -25.32 -2.50 -7.74
CA ILE A 398 -24.84 -1.41 -8.59
C ILE A 398 -25.94 -0.36 -8.76
N LEU A 399 -27.15 -0.78 -9.16
CA LEU A 399 -28.31 0.11 -9.30
C LEU A 399 -28.56 0.92 -8.03
N ARG A 400 -28.46 0.27 -6.86
CA ARG A 400 -28.70 0.89 -5.56
C ARG A 400 -27.84 2.10 -5.30
N GLU A 401 -26.54 2.00 -5.54
CA GLU A 401 -25.63 3.10 -5.26
C GLU A 401 -25.61 4.11 -6.42
N SER A 402 -25.59 3.65 -7.67
CA SER A 402 -25.56 4.52 -8.85
C SER A 402 -26.80 5.39 -9.05
N ALA A 403 -27.98 4.95 -8.59
CA ALA A 403 -29.21 5.74 -8.68
C ALA A 403 -29.51 6.59 -7.43
N LYS A 404 -28.65 6.56 -6.41
CA LYS A 404 -28.84 7.31 -5.15
C LYS A 404 -28.87 8.84 -5.37
N GLY A 405 -28.15 9.32 -6.38
CA GLY A 405 -28.12 10.75 -6.76
C GLY A 405 -29.18 11.17 -7.76
N LEU A 406 -30.02 10.24 -8.27
CA LEU A 406 -31.11 10.56 -9.20
C LEU A 406 -32.30 11.19 -8.46
N ASP A 407 -33.15 11.91 -9.20
CA ASP A 407 -34.41 12.39 -8.66
C ASP A 407 -35.37 11.24 -8.33
N VAL A 408 -36.31 11.50 -7.41
CA VAL A 408 -37.27 10.51 -6.88
C VAL A 408 -38.10 9.88 -7.99
N GLN A 409 -38.44 10.63 -9.05
CA GLN A 409 -39.23 10.10 -10.17
C GLN A 409 -38.45 9.03 -10.93
N ARG A 410 -37.16 9.26 -11.22
CA ARG A 410 -36.29 8.26 -11.86
C ARG A 410 -36.07 7.04 -10.96
N GLN A 411 -35.89 7.24 -9.66
CA GLN A 411 -35.78 6.14 -8.69
C GLN A 411 -37.06 5.28 -8.67
N ASP A 412 -38.23 5.91 -8.68
CA ASP A 412 -39.52 5.22 -8.73
C ASP A 412 -39.70 4.44 -10.04
N MET A 413 -39.27 5.00 -11.18
CA MET A 413 -39.28 4.29 -12.48
C MET A 413 -38.42 3.03 -12.45
N ILE A 414 -37.22 3.09 -11.86
CA ILE A 414 -36.33 1.92 -11.73
C ILE A 414 -37.02 0.83 -10.89
N ILE A 415 -37.63 1.20 -9.75
CA ILE A 415 -38.36 0.26 -8.88
C ILE A 415 -39.54 -0.35 -9.64
N GLU A 416 -40.30 0.46 -10.38
CA GLU A 416 -41.44 0.01 -11.18
C GLU A 416 -41.00 -0.98 -12.26
N GLU A 417 -39.94 -0.69 -13.00
CA GLU A 417 -39.39 -1.59 -14.03
C GLU A 417 -38.89 -2.91 -13.43
N LEU A 418 -38.14 -2.86 -12.33
CA LEU A 418 -37.65 -4.06 -11.64
C LEU A 418 -38.80 -4.91 -11.08
N SER A 419 -39.85 -4.28 -10.55
CA SER A 419 -41.03 -4.99 -10.03
C SER A 419 -41.77 -5.81 -11.11
N ARG A 420 -41.58 -5.44 -12.39
CA ARG A 420 -42.12 -6.15 -13.55
C ARG A 420 -41.19 -7.24 -14.09
N SER A 421 -39.97 -7.39 -13.57
CA SER A 421 -39.09 -8.49 -13.96
C SER A 421 -39.57 -9.81 -13.34
N ASP A 422 -39.35 -10.93 -14.03
CA ASP A 422 -39.84 -12.24 -13.56
C ASP A 422 -39.22 -12.67 -12.23
N ARG A 423 -38.01 -12.20 -11.93
CA ARG A 423 -37.33 -12.44 -10.64
C ARG A 423 -38.12 -11.85 -9.47
N TYR A 424 -38.56 -10.60 -9.57
CA TYR A 424 -39.18 -9.88 -8.46
C TYR A 424 -40.71 -10.00 -8.44
N LYS A 425 -41.35 -10.39 -9.54
CA LYS A 425 -42.80 -10.65 -9.60
C LYS A 425 -43.28 -11.68 -8.57
N THR A 426 -42.40 -12.57 -8.12
CA THR A 426 -42.73 -13.62 -7.14
C THR A 426 -42.73 -13.14 -5.69
N LEU A 427 -42.22 -11.93 -5.41
CA LEU A 427 -42.22 -11.36 -4.07
C LEU A 427 -43.61 -10.85 -3.67
N ASP A 428 -43.97 -11.03 -2.41
CA ASP A 428 -45.14 -10.37 -1.82
C ASP A 428 -44.88 -8.87 -1.76
N SER A 429 -45.63 -8.09 -2.55
CA SER A 429 -45.45 -6.64 -2.72
C SER A 429 -44.04 -6.24 -3.24
N PRO A 430 -43.70 -6.54 -4.51
CA PRO A 430 -42.36 -6.34 -5.06
C PRO A 430 -41.83 -4.90 -4.90
N THR A 431 -42.70 -3.90 -5.11
CA THR A 431 -42.36 -2.48 -4.94
C THR A 431 -41.86 -2.15 -3.53
N SER A 432 -42.56 -2.63 -2.49
CA SER A 432 -42.18 -2.39 -1.10
C SER A 432 -40.87 -3.10 -0.73
N ALA A 433 -40.69 -4.33 -1.21
CA ALA A 433 -39.45 -5.09 -1.02
C ALA A 433 -38.25 -4.38 -1.67
N LEU A 434 -38.41 -3.93 -2.92
CA LEU A 434 -37.38 -3.20 -3.65
C LEU A 434 -37.03 -1.87 -2.97
N ARG A 435 -38.03 -1.09 -2.49
CA ARG A 435 -37.75 0.12 -1.70
C ARG A 435 -36.91 -0.17 -0.46
N ASN A 436 -37.17 -1.26 0.25
CA ASN A 436 -36.36 -1.67 1.40
C ASN A 436 -34.93 -2.11 1.02
N ILE A 437 -34.78 -2.73 -0.14
CA ILE A 437 -33.46 -3.12 -0.69
C ILE A 437 -32.67 -1.84 -1.03
N PHE A 438 -33.28 -0.93 -1.77
CA PHE A 438 -32.63 0.28 -2.26
C PHE A 438 -32.36 1.31 -1.16
N LYS A 439 -33.27 1.45 -0.18
CA LYS A 439 -33.24 2.48 0.86
C LYS A 439 -33.27 3.92 0.30
N TRP A 440 -34.02 4.12 -0.78
CA TRP A 440 -34.30 5.44 -1.37
C TRP A 440 -35.58 6.04 -0.78
#